data_AF-A0A0Q9MGJ0-F1
#
_entry.id   AF-A0A0Q9MGJ0-F1
#
_cell.length_a   1.000
_cell.length_b   1.000
_cell.length_c   1.000
_cell.angle_alpha   90.00
_cell.angle_beta   90.00
_cell.angle_gamma   90.00
#
_symmetry.space_group_name_H-M   'P 1'
#
loop_
_entity.id
_entity.type
_entity.pdbx_description
1 polymer ?
#
loop_
_entity_poly.entity_id
_entity_poly.type
_entity_poly.pdbx_seq_one_letter_code
_entity_poly.pdbx_strand_id
1 'polypeptide(L)'
;MRLITLVFGGTLSDPEYRQQQQPRVFDTSFNYMTDTPPGTDPDSGSPNLRADHELLWTKELRPGVVFEPTAPPKRGDGYLIFTDPSEARYWYGSDAITHSYTGRARTASLANAIASLNEEQRARYLNPPYTIGSAMIWPVRKKDRPTMNQARGLRALIADRMDLTLECIRRHYAGEPDSPLANVINAYADFFALFDGFKEFVEFFHFQDLVTPDYEEVRFYLPFDNFKRSGIWSSSQGGDAGWPSGSRSTTPRLKSVTLGGAPARSRRVRAIRRWTLCHQRVGLRE
;
A
#
# COMPACT_ATOMS: atom_id res chain seq x y z
N MET A 1 -3.67 -16.90 -13.33
CA MET A 1 -2.68 -17.61 -12.51
C MET A 1 -1.31 -17.12 -12.95
N ARG A 2 -0.70 -16.20 -12.18
CA ARG A 2 0.67 -15.73 -12.43
C ARG A 2 1.49 -16.13 -11.21
N LEU A 3 2.41 -17.05 -11.44
CA LEU A 3 3.33 -17.62 -10.46
C LEU A 3 4.60 -16.77 -10.48
N ILE A 4 5.09 -16.33 -9.31
CA ILE A 4 6.38 -15.66 -9.18
C ILE A 4 7.38 -16.68 -8.64
N THR A 5 8.44 -16.96 -9.41
CA THR A 5 9.51 -17.89 -9.06
C THR A 5 10.72 -17.09 -8.59
N LEU A 6 11.14 -17.28 -7.33
CA LEU A 6 12.43 -16.79 -6.82
C LEU A 6 13.43 -17.96 -6.83
N VAL A 7 14.57 -17.78 -7.50
CA VAL A 7 15.65 -18.77 -7.54
C VAL A 7 16.83 -18.21 -6.74
N PHE A 8 17.18 -18.88 -5.64
CA PHE A 8 18.34 -18.51 -4.83
C PHE A 8 19.61 -19.10 -5.44
N GLY A 9 20.56 -18.24 -5.81
CA GLY A 9 21.85 -18.65 -6.38
C GLY A 9 22.88 -18.91 -5.29
N GLY A 10 23.13 -20.18 -4.98
CA GLY A 10 24.26 -20.60 -4.14
C GLY A 10 25.13 -21.61 -4.88
N THR A 11 26.40 -21.29 -5.13
CA THR A 11 27.38 -22.27 -5.58
C THR A 11 27.93 -23.02 -4.38
N LEU A 12 27.77 -24.35 -4.33
CA LEU A 12 28.78 -25.31 -3.88
C LEU A 12 28.33 -26.75 -4.15
N SER A 13 29.30 -27.57 -4.51
CA SER A 13 29.21 -28.91 -5.08
C SER A 13 28.88 -29.98 -4.03
N ASP A 14 27.60 -30.23 -3.80
CA ASP A 14 27.15 -31.44 -3.10
C ASP A 14 25.93 -32.07 -3.84
N PRO A 15 26.04 -33.30 -4.35
CA PRO A 15 24.95 -33.97 -5.08
C PRO A 15 23.71 -34.29 -4.22
N GLU A 16 23.82 -34.30 -2.87
CA GLU A 16 22.64 -34.45 -1.98
C GLU A 16 21.90 -33.12 -1.74
N TYR A 17 22.54 -31.97 -1.97
CA TYR A 17 21.90 -30.65 -1.84
C TYR A 17 20.83 -30.37 -2.92
N ARG A 18 20.84 -31.14 -4.01
CA ARG A 18 20.03 -30.89 -5.21
C ARG A 18 18.55 -31.33 -5.08
N GLN A 19 18.14 -31.97 -3.97
CA GLN A 19 16.79 -32.54 -3.84
C GLN A 19 15.78 -31.74 -2.99
N GLN A 20 16.13 -30.57 -2.43
CA GLN A 20 15.19 -29.82 -1.57
C GLN A 20 15.12 -28.31 -1.81
N GLN A 21 15.15 -27.86 -3.06
CA GLN A 21 14.66 -26.51 -3.38
C GLN A 21 13.78 -26.57 -4.63
N GLN A 22 12.56 -27.10 -4.46
CA GLN A 22 11.49 -26.56 -5.30
C GLN A 22 11.44 -25.06 -5.00
N PRO A 23 11.51 -24.18 -6.02
CA PRO A 23 11.33 -22.76 -5.77
C PRO A 23 10.00 -22.62 -5.03
N ARG A 24 10.04 -22.01 -3.85
CA ARG A 24 8.78 -21.65 -3.19
C ARG A 24 8.15 -20.60 -4.09
N VAL A 25 6.93 -20.88 -4.53
CA VAL A 25 6.17 -20.07 -5.47
C VAL A 25 4.82 -19.83 -4.81
N PHE A 26 4.41 -18.56 -4.73
CA PHE A 26 3.08 -18.21 -4.23
C PHE A 26 2.17 -17.78 -5.38
N ASP A 27 0.87 -18.03 -5.20
CA ASP A 27 -0.16 -17.58 -6.14
C ASP A 27 -0.60 -16.16 -5.77
N THR A 28 -0.24 -15.20 -6.62
CA THR A 28 -0.63 -13.78 -6.48
C THR A 28 -2.15 -13.55 -6.44
N SER A 29 -2.95 -14.53 -6.86
CA SER A 29 -4.40 -14.48 -6.84
C SER A 29 -5.06 -15.27 -5.69
N PHE A 30 -4.27 -15.94 -4.84
CA PHE A 30 -4.80 -16.66 -3.70
C PHE A 30 -5.47 -15.70 -2.70
N ASN A 31 -6.64 -16.09 -2.19
CA ASN A 31 -7.39 -15.30 -1.23
C ASN A 31 -7.18 -15.86 0.19
N TYR A 32 -6.33 -15.22 0.99
CA TYR A 32 -6.03 -15.60 2.39
C TYR A 32 -7.21 -15.37 3.37
N MET A 33 -8.36 -14.89 2.90
CA MET A 33 -9.60 -15.02 3.70
C MET A 33 -10.12 -16.46 3.71
N THR A 34 -9.70 -17.30 2.76
CA THR A 34 -10.20 -18.67 2.59
C THR A 34 -9.41 -19.70 3.39
N ASP A 35 -8.21 -19.35 3.85
CA ASP A 35 -7.36 -20.23 4.67
C ASP A 35 -7.43 -19.91 6.17
N THR A 36 -8.38 -19.06 6.58
CA THR A 36 -8.66 -18.74 7.98
C THR A 36 -10.15 -18.94 8.31
N PRO A 37 -10.50 -19.24 9.58
CA PRO A 37 -11.90 -19.31 9.98
C PRO A 37 -12.62 -17.96 9.75
N PRO A 38 -13.92 -17.97 9.41
CA PRO A 38 -14.69 -16.74 9.22
C PRO A 38 -14.54 -15.75 10.39
N GLY A 39 -14.24 -14.50 10.07
CA GLY A 39 -14.02 -13.44 11.07
C GLY A 39 -12.60 -13.35 11.64
N THR A 40 -11.70 -14.25 11.23
CA THR A 40 -10.28 -14.16 11.56
C THR A 40 -9.58 -13.20 10.61
N ASP A 41 -8.71 -12.34 11.14
CA ASP A 41 -7.83 -11.49 10.34
C ASP A 41 -6.69 -12.32 9.72
N PRO A 42 -6.56 -12.39 8.38
CA PRO A 42 -5.50 -13.13 7.71
C PRO A 42 -4.10 -12.73 8.16
N ASP A 43 -3.84 -11.45 8.44
CA ASP A 43 -2.53 -10.98 8.91
C ASP A 43 -2.15 -11.61 10.25
N SER A 44 -3.16 -11.93 11.07
CA SER A 44 -2.97 -12.59 12.35
C SER A 44 -2.91 -14.12 12.23
N GLY A 45 -3.79 -14.71 11.39
CA GLY A 45 -4.15 -16.12 11.47
C GLY A 45 -3.78 -16.98 10.26
N SER A 46 -3.45 -16.41 9.10
CA SER A 46 -3.12 -17.19 7.90
C SER A 46 -1.65 -17.68 7.95
N PRO A 47 -1.41 -19.01 7.98
CA PRO A 47 -0.06 -19.55 7.87
C PRO A 47 0.51 -19.40 6.45
N ASN A 48 -0.33 -19.44 5.41
CA ASN A 48 0.14 -19.27 4.02
C ASN A 48 0.56 -17.84 3.76
N LEU A 49 -0.20 -16.84 4.22
CA LEU A 49 0.19 -15.43 4.09
C LEU A 49 1.55 -15.17 4.76
N ARG A 50 1.80 -15.79 5.92
CA ARG A 50 3.08 -15.68 6.61
C ARG A 50 4.22 -16.31 5.82
N ALA A 51 4.02 -17.51 5.29
CA ALA A 51 5.01 -18.19 4.47
C ALA A 51 5.30 -17.42 3.17
N ASP A 52 4.27 -16.84 2.56
CA ASP A 52 4.38 -16.06 1.34
C ASP A 52 5.04 -14.71 1.61
N HIS A 53 4.84 -14.10 2.79
CA HIS A 53 5.61 -12.91 3.21
C HIS A 53 7.08 -13.21 3.51
N GLU A 54 7.40 -14.33 4.16
CA GLU A 54 8.79 -14.77 4.35
C GLU A 54 9.51 -14.86 2.99
N LEU A 55 8.84 -15.45 1.99
CA LEU A 55 9.37 -15.56 0.65
C LEU A 55 9.42 -14.22 -0.10
N LEU A 56 8.30 -13.49 -0.17
CA LEU A 56 8.17 -12.27 -0.98
C LEU A 56 9.14 -11.19 -0.51
N TRP A 57 9.32 -11.05 0.81
CA TRP A 57 10.18 -10.01 1.36
C TRP A 57 11.64 -10.43 1.45
N THR A 58 12.01 -11.66 1.06
CA THR A 58 13.41 -12.03 0.91
C THR A 58 13.96 -11.44 -0.40
N LYS A 59 14.67 -10.31 -0.29
CA LYS A 59 15.24 -9.60 -1.45
C LYS A 59 16.58 -8.95 -1.11
N GLU A 60 17.38 -8.73 -2.15
CA GLU A 60 18.49 -7.79 -2.07
C GLU A 60 17.94 -6.36 -1.98
N LEU A 61 18.51 -5.57 -1.08
CA LEU A 61 18.29 -4.13 -0.98
C LEU A 61 19.44 -3.45 -1.74
N ARG A 62 20.28 -2.72 -1.01
CA ARG A 62 21.56 -2.21 -1.50
C ARG A 62 22.53 -3.35 -1.81
N PRO A 63 23.51 -3.13 -2.72
CA PRO A 63 24.56 -4.10 -2.98
C PRO A 63 25.19 -4.62 -1.68
N GLY A 64 25.10 -5.93 -1.45
CA GLY A 64 25.68 -6.60 -0.30
C GLY A 64 24.80 -6.70 0.96
N VAL A 65 23.55 -6.22 0.93
CA VAL A 65 22.58 -6.46 2.02
C VAL A 65 21.41 -7.28 1.50
N VAL A 66 21.32 -8.52 1.96
CA VAL A 66 20.16 -9.38 1.75
C VAL A 66 19.22 -9.19 2.94
N PHE A 67 18.02 -8.71 2.68
CA PHE A 67 16.97 -8.68 3.68
C PHE A 67 16.20 -10.01 3.60
N GLU A 68 16.47 -10.92 4.55
CA GLU A 68 15.90 -12.27 4.61
C GLU A 68 15.19 -12.48 5.96
N PRO A 69 13.97 -11.93 6.13
CA PRO A 69 13.23 -12.10 7.37
C PRO A 69 12.62 -13.50 7.44
N THR A 70 12.81 -14.20 8.55
CA THR A 70 12.32 -15.58 8.74
C THR A 70 11.13 -15.66 9.69
N ALA A 71 10.24 -16.62 9.46
CA ALA A 71 9.12 -16.90 10.33
C ALA A 71 9.59 -17.78 11.52
N PRO A 72 9.48 -17.31 12.77
CA PRO A 72 9.85 -18.16 13.90
C PRO A 72 8.89 -19.35 14.03
N PRO A 73 9.36 -20.51 14.55
CA PRO A 73 8.52 -21.70 14.72
C PRO A 73 7.27 -21.42 15.56
N LYS A 74 7.41 -20.63 16.63
CA LYS A 74 6.30 -20.21 17.48
C LYS A 74 5.86 -18.80 17.11
N ARG A 75 4.57 -18.65 16.82
CA ARG A 75 3.97 -17.35 16.49
C ARG A 75 4.12 -16.29 17.59
N GLY A 76 4.13 -16.72 18.86
CA GLY A 76 4.33 -15.83 20.01
C GLY A 76 5.70 -15.14 20.02
N ASP A 77 6.69 -15.69 19.30
CA ASP A 77 8.03 -15.14 19.24
C ASP A 77 8.15 -14.03 18.17
N GLY A 78 7.19 -13.92 17.25
CA GLY A 78 7.18 -12.93 16.18
C GLY A 78 6.36 -13.34 14.95
N TYR A 79 6.01 -12.35 14.10
CA TYR A 79 5.42 -12.63 12.79
C TYR A 79 6.51 -13.01 11.79
N LEU A 80 7.45 -12.08 11.54
CA LEU A 80 8.72 -12.32 10.88
C LEU A 80 9.85 -11.64 11.67
N ILE A 81 11.06 -12.19 11.58
CA ILE A 81 12.24 -11.69 12.27
C ILE A 81 13.41 -11.61 11.29
N PHE A 82 13.98 -10.42 11.14
CA PHE A 82 15.23 -10.22 10.42
C PHE A 82 16.38 -10.18 11.42
N THR A 83 17.46 -10.89 11.13
CA THR A 83 18.72 -10.77 11.86
C THR A 83 19.74 -10.13 10.92
N ASP A 84 20.29 -8.98 11.30
CA ASP A 84 21.30 -8.30 10.49
C ASP A 84 22.69 -8.96 10.68
N PRO A 85 23.71 -8.60 9.87
CA PRO A 85 25.05 -9.16 10.00
C PRO A 85 25.75 -8.89 11.34
N SER A 86 25.22 -7.99 12.17
CA SER A 86 25.72 -7.73 13.53
C SER A 86 25.01 -8.58 14.60
N GLU A 87 24.19 -9.55 14.19
CA GLU A 87 23.35 -10.40 15.03
C GLU A 87 22.21 -9.65 15.75
N ALA A 88 21.93 -8.40 15.36
CA ALA A 88 20.80 -7.65 15.89
C ALA A 88 19.50 -8.13 15.24
N ARG A 89 18.47 -8.31 16.07
CA ARG A 89 17.17 -8.86 15.66
C ARG A 89 16.11 -7.76 15.56
N TYR A 90 15.34 -7.80 14.49
CA TYR A 90 14.26 -6.86 14.20
C TYR A 90 12.97 -7.63 13.91
N TRP A 91 11.88 -7.20 14.52
CA TRP A 91 10.58 -7.84 14.38
C TRP A 91 9.70 -7.08 13.42
N TYR A 92 8.97 -7.82 12.61
CA TYR A 92 8.03 -7.30 11.63
C TYR A 92 6.66 -7.92 11.84
N GLY A 93 5.61 -7.13 11.67
CA GLY A 93 4.22 -7.57 11.66
C GLY A 93 3.57 -7.27 10.31
N SER A 94 2.65 -8.14 9.89
CA SER A 94 1.85 -7.91 8.69
C SER A 94 0.65 -7.02 8.97
N ASP A 95 0.26 -6.23 7.99
CA ASP A 95 -0.96 -5.43 8.03
C ASP A 95 -1.45 -5.06 6.63
N ALA A 96 -2.77 -4.92 6.51
CA ALA A 96 -3.45 -4.54 5.28
C ALA A 96 -3.02 -3.14 4.79
N ILE A 97 -2.44 -3.05 3.60
CA ILE A 97 -2.27 -1.76 2.90
C ILE A 97 -3.63 -1.23 2.43
N THR A 98 -4.55 -2.14 2.12
CA THR A 98 -5.84 -1.79 1.55
C THR A 98 -6.78 -1.14 2.58
N HIS A 99 -7.32 0.02 2.21
CA HIS A 99 -8.30 0.72 3.04
C HIS A 99 -9.69 0.11 2.83
N SER A 100 -10.16 -0.71 3.78
CA SER A 100 -11.54 -1.20 3.76
C SER A 100 -12.50 -0.15 4.33
N TYR A 101 -13.34 0.42 3.45
CA TYR A 101 -14.41 1.34 3.85
C TYR A 101 -15.59 0.65 4.55
N THR A 102 -15.60 -0.69 4.62
CA THR A 102 -16.76 -1.48 5.05
C THR A 102 -17.19 -1.20 6.50
N GLY A 103 -16.23 -0.98 7.41
CA GLY A 103 -16.50 -0.63 8.81
C GLY A 103 -16.65 0.87 9.10
N ARG A 104 -16.40 1.74 8.11
CA ARG A 104 -16.31 3.20 8.28
C ARG A 104 -17.35 3.98 7.47
N ALA A 105 -18.48 3.35 7.10
CA ALA A 105 -19.65 4.00 6.49
C ALA A 105 -20.38 5.00 7.43
N ARG A 106 -19.64 5.78 8.23
CA ARG A 106 -20.17 6.72 9.23
C ARG A 106 -20.68 8.02 8.61
N THR A 107 -20.29 8.33 7.38
CA THR A 107 -20.79 9.50 6.65
C THR A 107 -21.89 9.09 5.67
N ALA A 108 -23.02 9.80 5.72
CA ALA A 108 -24.12 9.65 4.74
C ALA A 108 -23.61 9.76 3.29
N SER A 109 -22.55 10.53 3.07
CA SER A 109 -21.93 10.72 1.77
C SER A 109 -21.17 9.48 1.25
N LEU A 110 -20.52 8.72 2.13
CA LEU A 110 -19.90 7.43 1.82
C LEU A 110 -20.96 6.33 1.69
N ALA A 111 -21.95 6.31 2.58
CA ALA A 111 -23.07 5.39 2.49
C ALA A 111 -23.84 5.54 1.15
N ASN A 112 -24.10 6.77 0.71
CA ASN A 112 -24.74 7.05 -0.57
C ASN A 112 -23.85 6.67 -1.77
N ALA A 113 -22.52 6.86 -1.67
CA ALA A 113 -21.60 6.43 -2.71
C ALA A 113 -21.59 4.89 -2.84
N ILE A 114 -21.53 4.18 -1.71
CA ILE A 114 -21.63 2.71 -1.63
C ILE A 114 -22.99 2.24 -2.18
N ALA A 115 -24.08 2.92 -1.82
CA ALA A 115 -25.43 2.62 -2.28
C ALA A 115 -25.55 2.68 -3.82
N SER A 116 -24.83 3.61 -4.45
CA SER A 116 -24.84 3.82 -5.90
C SER A 116 -24.04 2.80 -6.72
N LEU A 117 -23.32 1.89 -6.07
CA LEU A 117 -22.57 0.83 -6.75
C LEU A 117 -23.48 -0.31 -7.19
N ASN A 118 -23.30 -0.79 -8.41
CA ASN A 118 -23.93 -2.03 -8.88
C ASN A 118 -23.29 -3.28 -8.22
N GLU A 119 -23.88 -4.46 -8.42
CA GLU A 119 -23.40 -5.70 -7.77
C GLU A 119 -21.94 -6.04 -8.11
N GLU A 120 -21.56 -5.94 -9.39
CA GLU A 120 -20.18 -6.17 -9.84
C GLU A 120 -19.19 -5.20 -9.16
N GLN A 121 -19.56 -3.93 -9.06
CA GLN A 121 -18.78 -2.89 -8.40
C GLN A 121 -18.71 -3.12 -6.88
N ARG A 122 -19.79 -3.57 -6.26
CA ARG A 122 -19.81 -3.91 -4.82
C ARG A 122 -18.88 -5.08 -4.54
N ALA A 123 -18.98 -6.16 -5.30
CA ALA A 123 -18.08 -7.29 -5.18
C ALA A 123 -16.62 -6.85 -5.37
N ARG A 124 -16.35 -6.05 -6.41
CA ARG A 124 -15.00 -5.56 -6.72
C ARG A 124 -14.41 -4.61 -5.67
N TYR A 125 -15.22 -3.70 -5.11
CA TYR A 125 -14.71 -2.58 -4.30
C TYR A 125 -14.93 -2.73 -2.80
N LEU A 126 -15.91 -3.52 -2.37
CA LEU A 126 -16.25 -3.68 -0.95
C LEU A 126 -15.82 -5.02 -0.40
N ASN A 127 -15.65 -6.03 -1.26
CA ASN A 127 -15.19 -7.36 -0.87
C ASN A 127 -14.12 -7.89 -1.83
N PRO A 128 -13.02 -7.13 -2.06
CA PRO A 128 -11.92 -7.66 -2.86
C PRO A 128 -11.31 -8.88 -2.15
N PRO A 129 -10.76 -9.85 -2.90
CA PRO A 129 -9.99 -10.92 -2.29
C PRO A 129 -8.79 -10.35 -1.51
N TYR A 130 -8.46 -10.97 -0.37
CA TYR A 130 -7.28 -10.62 0.39
C TYR A 130 -6.10 -11.41 -0.17
N THR A 131 -5.37 -10.81 -1.11
CA THR A 131 -4.22 -11.45 -1.77
C THR A 131 -2.90 -10.93 -1.19
N ILE A 132 -1.78 -11.41 -1.71
CA ILE A 132 -0.45 -11.05 -1.19
C ILE A 132 -0.16 -9.56 -1.36
N GLY A 133 -0.75 -8.92 -2.38
CA GLY A 133 -0.66 -7.48 -2.59
C GLY A 133 -1.59 -6.64 -1.71
N SER A 134 -2.41 -7.27 -0.86
CA SER A 134 -3.30 -6.57 0.06
C SER A 134 -2.62 -6.14 1.35
N ALA A 135 -1.45 -6.71 1.67
CA ALA A 135 -0.72 -6.51 2.91
C ALA A 135 0.77 -6.24 2.66
N MET A 136 1.43 -5.67 3.66
CA MET A 136 2.90 -5.64 3.74
C MET A 136 3.36 -5.82 5.18
N ILE A 137 4.66 -5.93 5.35
CA ILE A 137 5.28 -5.98 6.66
C ILE A 137 5.71 -4.58 7.14
N TRP A 138 5.52 -4.33 8.43
CA TRP A 138 5.95 -3.12 9.12
C TRP A 138 6.82 -3.48 10.33
N PRO A 139 7.81 -2.65 10.69
CA PRO A 139 8.61 -2.90 11.88
C PRO A 139 7.76 -2.76 13.15
N VAL A 140 7.98 -3.64 14.12
CA VAL A 140 7.24 -3.69 15.38
C VAL A 140 8.22 -3.82 16.55
N ARG A 141 8.17 -2.87 17.49
CA ARG A 141 8.92 -2.98 18.74
C ARG A 141 8.28 -2.17 19.85
N LYS A 142 8.43 -2.63 21.09
CA LYS A 142 7.71 -2.09 22.25
C LYS A 142 8.10 -0.66 22.59
N LYS A 143 9.37 -0.29 22.42
CA LYS A 143 9.90 1.03 22.78
C LYS A 143 9.42 2.17 21.86
N ASP A 144 9.04 1.88 20.62
CA ASP A 144 8.75 2.89 19.59
C ASP A 144 7.27 2.92 19.20
N ARG A 145 6.39 2.89 20.20
CA ARG A 145 4.94 2.99 19.98
C ARG A 145 4.51 4.45 19.74
N PRO A 146 3.47 4.70 18.92
CA PRO A 146 2.68 3.73 18.16
C PRO A 146 3.47 3.14 16.99
N THR A 147 3.16 1.90 16.59
CA THR A 147 3.78 1.33 15.37
C THR A 147 3.29 2.08 14.11
N MET A 148 4.00 1.92 12.98
CA MET A 148 3.57 2.50 11.70
C MET A 148 2.12 2.12 11.34
N ASN A 149 1.76 0.84 11.44
CA ASN A 149 0.38 0.37 11.27
C ASN A 149 -0.59 1.17 12.15
N GLN A 150 -0.36 1.19 13.47
CA GLN A 150 -1.26 1.87 14.41
C GLN A 150 -1.39 3.37 14.10
N ALA A 151 -0.28 4.03 13.79
CA ALA A 151 -0.29 5.45 13.49
C ALA A 151 -1.09 5.77 12.22
N ARG A 152 -1.00 4.91 11.20
CA ARG A 152 -1.73 5.04 9.93
C ARG A 152 -3.24 5.04 10.16
N GLY A 153 -3.74 4.16 11.04
CA GLY A 153 -5.17 4.02 11.32
C GLY A 153 -5.72 5.02 12.32
N LEU A 154 -4.92 5.41 13.31
CA LEU A 154 -5.35 6.33 14.37
C LEU A 154 -5.29 7.80 13.95
N ARG A 155 -4.40 8.16 13.02
CA ARG A 155 -4.24 9.55 12.60
C ARG A 155 -5.27 9.89 11.55
N ALA A 156 -6.25 10.73 11.91
CA ALA A 156 -7.33 11.14 11.01
C ALA A 156 -6.82 11.78 9.70
N LEU A 157 -5.66 12.44 9.70
CA LEU A 157 -5.03 13.01 8.50
C LEU A 157 -4.54 11.96 7.50
N ILE A 158 -4.29 10.72 7.95
CA ILE A 158 -3.87 9.59 7.12
C ILE A 158 -5.05 8.65 6.89
N ALA A 159 -5.67 8.18 7.97
CA ALA A 159 -6.83 7.29 7.94
C ALA A 159 -6.60 6.06 7.05
N ASP A 160 -5.49 5.36 7.25
CA ASP A 160 -5.07 4.17 6.49
C ASP A 160 -4.89 4.37 4.97
N ARG A 161 -4.87 5.62 4.49
CA ARG A 161 -4.63 5.90 3.08
C ARG A 161 -3.17 5.69 2.72
N MET A 162 -2.91 4.72 1.86
CA MET A 162 -1.55 4.39 1.46
C MET A 162 -0.89 5.52 0.65
N ASP A 163 -1.63 6.26 -0.19
CA ASP A 163 -1.07 7.40 -0.91
C ASP A 163 -0.58 8.52 0.03
N LEU A 164 -1.32 8.80 1.12
CA LEU A 164 -0.89 9.75 2.14
C LEU A 164 0.26 9.21 3.01
N THR A 165 0.29 7.89 3.22
CA THR A 165 1.38 7.22 3.95
C THR A 165 2.68 7.26 3.15
N LEU A 166 2.62 6.96 1.84
CA LEU A 166 3.77 7.05 0.94
C LEU A 166 4.29 8.47 0.83
N GLU A 167 3.41 9.49 0.82
CA GLU A 167 3.87 10.88 0.82
C GLU A 167 4.65 11.23 2.10
N CYS A 168 4.25 10.69 3.27
CA CYS A 168 5.04 10.88 4.49
C CYS A 168 6.43 10.22 4.40
N ILE A 169 6.51 9.05 3.76
CA ILE A 169 7.76 8.30 3.57
C ILE A 169 8.64 8.99 2.52
N ARG A 170 8.07 9.49 1.42
CA ARG A 170 8.77 10.28 0.39
C ARG A 170 9.44 11.50 1.02
N ARG A 171 8.69 12.26 1.83
CA ARG A 171 9.19 13.42 2.58
C ARG A 171 10.35 13.07 3.50
N HIS A 172 10.26 11.94 4.21
CA HIS A 172 11.34 11.46 5.06
C HIS A 172 12.65 11.26 4.28
N TYR A 173 12.61 10.59 3.13
CA TYR A 173 13.79 10.40 2.29
C TYR A 173 14.28 11.69 1.62
N ALA A 174 13.39 12.66 1.38
CA ALA A 174 13.75 14.00 0.91
C ALA A 174 14.33 14.92 2.03
N GLY A 175 14.40 14.45 3.28
CA GLY A 175 14.84 15.25 4.42
C GLY A 175 13.84 16.33 4.84
N GLU A 176 12.59 16.25 4.38
CA GLU A 176 11.52 17.18 4.75
C GLU A 176 10.97 16.81 6.15
N PRO A 177 11.00 17.74 7.13
CA PRO A 177 10.69 17.40 8.53
C PRO A 177 9.19 17.20 8.81
N ASP A 178 8.31 17.77 7.97
CA ASP A 178 6.88 17.89 8.27
C ASP A 178 6.03 16.84 7.54
N SER A 179 5.53 15.88 8.31
CA SER A 179 4.42 15.01 7.88
C SER A 179 3.63 14.47 9.07
N PRO A 180 2.35 14.07 8.86
CA PRO A 180 1.57 13.43 9.91
C PRO A 180 2.08 12.05 10.32
N LEU A 181 3.22 11.55 9.85
CA LEU A 181 3.87 10.33 10.37
C LEU A 181 5.34 10.55 10.77
N ALA A 182 5.86 11.78 10.65
CA ALA A 182 7.29 12.07 10.83
C ALA A 182 7.86 11.53 12.15
N ASN A 183 7.18 11.75 13.28
CA ASN A 183 7.69 11.26 14.57
C ASN A 183 7.73 9.73 14.68
N VAL A 184 6.83 9.01 13.99
CA VAL A 184 6.81 7.53 13.99
C VAL A 184 7.88 7.01 13.04
N ILE A 185 8.00 7.61 11.86
CA ILE A 185 9.07 7.29 10.91
C ILE A 185 10.44 7.51 11.56
N ASN A 186 10.63 8.62 12.25
CA ASN A 186 11.88 8.92 12.97
C ASN A 186 12.16 7.94 14.11
N ALA A 187 11.13 7.48 14.81
CA ALA A 187 11.30 6.43 15.80
C ALA A 187 11.88 5.19 15.10
N TYR A 188 11.29 4.77 13.98
CA TYR A 188 11.70 3.63 13.14
C TYR A 188 12.78 3.94 12.09
N ALA A 189 13.63 4.95 12.30
CA ALA A 189 14.61 5.40 11.30
C ALA A 189 15.59 4.30 10.86
N ASP A 190 15.92 3.36 11.74
CA ASP A 190 16.71 2.16 11.45
C ASP A 190 16.09 1.29 10.34
N PHE A 191 14.78 1.09 10.35
CA PHE A 191 14.07 0.36 9.30
C PHE A 191 14.11 1.11 7.96
N PHE A 192 13.87 2.42 7.98
CA PHE A 192 13.92 3.22 6.74
C PHE A 192 15.35 3.34 6.20
N ALA A 193 16.36 3.32 7.07
CA ALA A 193 17.76 3.30 6.68
C ALA A 193 18.20 1.99 6.00
N LEU A 194 17.36 0.94 6.00
CA LEU A 194 17.62 -0.27 5.20
C LEU A 194 17.59 0.04 3.70
N PHE A 195 16.81 1.03 3.28
CA PHE A 195 16.61 1.38 1.88
C PHE A 195 17.46 2.59 1.46
N ASP A 196 17.95 2.58 0.22
CA ASP A 196 18.61 3.68 -0.47
C ASP A 196 17.58 4.63 -1.09
N GLY A 197 16.85 5.31 -0.20
CA GLY A 197 15.89 6.33 -0.59
C GLY A 197 14.50 5.79 -0.95
N PHE A 198 13.66 6.71 -1.42
CA PHE A 198 12.25 6.44 -1.68
C PHE A 198 12.02 5.46 -2.81
N LYS A 199 12.85 5.51 -3.87
CA LYS A 199 12.75 4.60 -5.01
C LYS A 199 12.92 3.15 -4.58
N GLU A 200 13.99 2.82 -3.86
CA GLU A 200 14.22 1.44 -3.42
C GLU A 200 13.11 0.95 -2.48
N PHE A 201 12.62 1.82 -1.58
CA PHE A 201 11.46 1.49 -0.74
C PHE A 201 10.21 1.14 -1.57
N VAL A 202 9.89 1.95 -2.59
CA VAL A 202 8.76 1.72 -3.49
C VAL A 202 8.95 0.43 -4.29
N GLU A 203 10.15 0.18 -4.79
CA GLU A 203 10.45 -1.00 -5.60
C GLU A 203 10.40 -2.28 -4.76
N PHE A 204 10.96 -2.23 -3.55
CA PHE A 204 10.93 -3.34 -2.60
C PHE A 204 9.50 -3.75 -2.25
N PHE A 205 8.61 -2.79 -1.94
CA PHE A 205 7.22 -3.07 -1.56
C PHE A 205 6.21 -3.09 -2.72
N HIS A 206 6.67 -2.99 -3.96
CA HIS A 206 5.83 -3.00 -5.17
C HIS A 206 4.77 -1.88 -5.25
N PHE A 207 5.15 -0.65 -4.89
CA PHE A 207 4.27 0.53 -4.92
C PHE A 207 4.34 1.37 -6.21
N GLN A 208 4.93 0.86 -7.30
CA GLN A 208 5.21 1.62 -8.52
C GLN A 208 3.95 2.25 -9.13
N ASP A 209 2.79 1.59 -9.02
CA ASP A 209 1.53 2.12 -9.55
C ASP A 209 1.02 3.36 -8.76
N LEU A 210 1.51 3.58 -7.53
CA LEU A 210 1.16 4.70 -6.65
C LEU A 210 2.08 5.92 -6.81
N VAL A 211 3.07 5.87 -7.68
CA VAL A 211 4.02 6.98 -7.90
C VAL A 211 4.14 7.36 -9.37
N THR A 212 4.75 8.51 -9.65
CA THR A 212 5.17 8.88 -11.00
C THR A 212 6.31 7.97 -11.48
N PRO A 213 6.51 7.78 -12.80
CA PRO A 213 7.53 6.86 -13.32
C PRO A 213 8.98 7.21 -12.93
N ASP A 214 9.22 8.48 -12.57
CA ASP A 214 10.49 9.00 -12.06
C ASP A 214 10.61 8.88 -10.53
N TYR A 215 9.59 8.37 -9.84
CA TYR A 215 9.52 8.21 -8.39
C TYR A 215 9.52 9.53 -7.59
N GLU A 216 9.39 10.68 -8.25
CA GLU A 216 9.46 12.01 -7.60
C GLU A 216 8.15 12.40 -6.89
N GLU A 217 7.00 11.91 -7.34
CA GLU A 217 5.71 12.27 -6.78
C GLU A 217 4.80 11.07 -6.51
N VAL A 218 4.02 11.16 -5.44
CA VAL A 218 2.96 10.19 -5.13
C VAL A 218 1.68 10.54 -5.88
N ARG A 219 1.05 9.53 -6.49
CA ARG A 219 -0.24 9.65 -7.17
C ARG A 219 -1.39 9.55 -6.19
N PHE A 220 -1.86 10.71 -5.76
CA PHE A 220 -2.97 10.78 -4.80
C PHE A 220 -4.31 10.30 -5.37
N TYR A 221 -5.08 9.60 -4.54
CA TYR A 221 -6.46 9.16 -4.83
C TYR A 221 -7.42 10.34 -4.93
N LEU A 222 -7.15 11.40 -4.17
CA LEU A 222 -7.91 12.65 -4.08
C LEU A 222 -6.96 13.85 -4.15
N PRO A 223 -7.38 15.03 -4.65
CA PRO A 223 -6.51 16.21 -4.81
C PRO A 223 -5.78 16.58 -3.53
N PHE A 224 -4.46 16.45 -3.48
CA PHE A 224 -3.68 16.65 -2.25
C PHE A 224 -3.68 18.11 -1.80
N ASP A 225 -3.84 18.33 -0.49
CA ASP A 225 -3.94 19.65 0.12
C ASP A 225 -2.90 19.89 1.21
N ASN A 226 -1.79 19.14 1.15
CA ASN A 226 -0.71 19.19 2.14
C ASN A 226 -1.16 18.84 3.57
N PHE A 227 -1.89 17.72 3.71
CA PHE A 227 -2.39 17.19 4.99
C PHE A 227 -3.27 18.17 5.80
N LYS A 228 -3.96 19.10 5.13
CA LYS A 228 -4.85 20.07 5.79
C LYS A 228 -6.22 19.49 6.11
N ARG A 229 -6.64 18.45 5.39
CA ARG A 229 -7.91 17.75 5.64
C ARG A 229 -7.71 16.34 6.15
N SER A 230 -8.78 15.81 6.73
CA SER A 230 -8.88 14.40 7.09
C SER A 230 -8.66 13.50 5.87
N GLY A 231 -7.93 12.40 6.06
CA GLY A 231 -7.82 11.32 5.09
C GLY A 231 -9.17 10.69 4.76
N ILE A 232 -10.15 10.79 5.67
CA ILE A 232 -11.54 10.37 5.46
C ILE A 232 -12.31 11.45 4.71
N TRP A 233 -13.00 11.06 3.63
CA TRP A 233 -13.85 11.96 2.87
C TRP A 233 -15.15 12.31 3.63
N SER A 234 -15.45 13.60 3.78
CA SER A 234 -16.77 14.08 4.24
C SER A 234 -17.40 15.04 3.21
N SER A 235 -18.73 15.01 3.10
CA SER A 235 -19.49 15.83 2.13
C SER A 235 -19.36 17.34 2.34
N SER A 236 -18.97 17.79 3.53
CA SER A 236 -18.68 19.20 3.83
C SER A 236 -17.38 19.72 3.20
N GLN A 237 -16.54 18.85 2.63
CA GLN A 237 -15.23 19.20 2.08
C GLN A 237 -15.24 19.46 0.56
N GLY A 238 -16.42 19.65 -0.02
CA GLY A 238 -16.60 20.01 -1.44
C GLY A 238 -16.96 21.49 -1.61
N GLY A 239 -16.06 22.40 -1.23
CA GLY A 239 -16.17 23.83 -1.52
C GLY A 239 -15.05 24.28 -2.45
N ASP A 240 -15.42 24.78 -3.62
CA ASP A 240 -14.67 25.68 -4.51
C ASP A 240 -13.18 25.39 -4.75
N ALA A 241 -12.89 24.34 -5.52
CA ALA A 241 -11.65 24.29 -6.31
C ALA A 241 -11.92 24.89 -7.70
N GLY A 242 -11.83 26.22 -7.78
CA GLY A 242 -11.74 26.95 -9.04
C GLY A 242 -10.47 26.55 -9.79
N TRP A 243 -10.63 26.18 -11.06
CA TRP A 243 -9.53 25.86 -11.97
C TRP A 243 -8.81 27.16 -12.38
N PRO A 244 -7.47 27.21 -12.49
CA PRO A 244 -6.80 28.36 -13.08
C PRO A 244 -7.09 28.35 -14.58
N SER A 245 -7.87 29.33 -15.04
CA SER A 245 -8.09 29.57 -16.47
C SER A 245 -6.81 30.15 -17.09
N GLY A 246 -6.33 29.47 -18.13
CA GLY A 246 -5.20 29.90 -18.94
C GLY A 246 -5.41 31.26 -19.62
N SER A 247 -4.27 31.85 -19.96
CA SER A 247 -4.03 33.16 -20.56
C SER A 247 -4.87 33.51 -21.79
N ARG A 248 -5.09 34.83 -21.94
CA ARG A 248 -5.79 35.49 -23.05
C ARG A 248 -5.11 35.25 -24.40
N SER A 249 -5.90 34.95 -25.43
CA SER A 249 -5.70 35.47 -26.78
C SER A 249 -7.06 35.65 -27.48
N THR A 250 -7.08 36.54 -28.47
CA THR A 250 -8.18 37.37 -28.98
C THR A 250 -9.18 36.69 -29.94
N THR A 251 -10.44 37.16 -29.86
CA THR A 251 -11.68 37.03 -30.70
C THR A 251 -11.52 37.01 -32.24
N PRO A 252 -12.55 36.62 -33.08
CA PRO A 252 -14.01 36.73 -32.84
C PRO A 252 -14.98 35.60 -33.33
N ARG A 253 -16.08 35.46 -32.57
CA ARG A 253 -17.51 35.28 -32.94
C ARG A 253 -17.92 34.32 -34.08
N LEU A 254 -18.63 33.24 -33.75
CA LEU A 254 -19.84 32.76 -34.47
C LEU A 254 -20.74 31.88 -33.58
N LYS A 255 -22.00 31.77 -34.02
CA LYS A 255 -23.26 31.56 -33.31
C LYS A 255 -23.47 30.19 -32.62
N SER A 256 -24.13 30.27 -31.45
CA SER A 256 -25.10 29.34 -30.85
C SER A 256 -25.22 27.90 -31.38
N VAL A 257 -24.89 26.92 -30.53
CA VAL A 257 -25.63 25.64 -30.43
C VAL A 257 -25.70 25.23 -28.96
N THR A 258 -26.92 24.97 -28.51
CA THR A 258 -27.33 24.48 -27.20
C THR A 258 -26.86 23.04 -27.00
N LEU A 259 -26.08 22.73 -25.96
CA LEU A 259 -25.98 21.39 -25.39
C LEU A 259 -25.81 21.47 -23.87
N GLY A 260 -26.65 20.70 -23.18
CA GLY A 260 -26.88 20.76 -21.75
C GLY A 260 -25.64 20.43 -20.90
N GLY A 261 -25.57 21.10 -19.75
CA GLY A 261 -24.54 20.89 -18.75
C GLY A 261 -24.56 19.46 -18.21
N ALA A 262 -23.40 18.80 -18.24
CA ALA A 262 -23.19 17.54 -17.54
C ALA A 262 -23.11 17.79 -16.02
N PRO A 263 -23.82 17.03 -15.17
CA PRO A 263 -23.81 17.26 -13.74
C PRO A 263 -22.53 16.73 -13.08
N ALA A 264 -22.18 17.31 -11.92
CA ALA A 264 -21.04 17.01 -11.05
C ALA A 264 -20.89 15.54 -10.56
N ARG A 265 -21.72 14.61 -11.05
CA ARG A 265 -21.72 13.16 -10.74
C ARG A 265 -20.49 12.42 -11.30
N SER A 266 -19.81 12.95 -12.34
CA SER A 266 -18.71 12.24 -13.02
C SER A 266 -17.37 12.25 -12.27
N ARG A 267 -17.21 13.02 -11.19
CA ARG A 267 -15.96 13.13 -10.43
C ARG A 267 -15.83 12.08 -9.32
N ARG A 268 -16.94 11.71 -8.67
CA ARG A 268 -16.96 10.74 -7.54
C ARG A 268 -16.60 9.31 -7.95
N VAL A 269 -17.07 8.89 -9.13
CA VAL A 269 -16.81 7.54 -9.67
C VAL A 269 -15.34 7.38 -10.12
N ARG A 270 -14.65 8.48 -10.48
CA ARG A 270 -13.24 8.43 -10.93
C ARG A 270 -12.26 8.15 -9.79
N ALA A 271 -12.53 8.64 -8.58
CA ALA A 271 -11.68 8.40 -7.41
C ALA A 271 -11.70 6.92 -6.99
N ILE A 272 -12.89 6.30 -6.96
CA ILE A 272 -13.05 4.86 -6.70
C ILE A 272 -12.42 4.02 -7.82
N ARG A 273 -12.56 4.44 -9.10
CA ARG A 273 -11.97 3.73 -10.25
C ARG A 273 -10.44 3.79 -10.32
N ARG A 274 -9.79 4.90 -9.91
CA ARG A 274 -8.32 5.00 -9.89
C ARG A 274 -7.69 4.08 -8.83
N TRP A 275 -8.37 3.85 -7.72
CA TRP A 275 -7.89 3.04 -6.59
C TRP A 275 -7.60 1.57 -6.97
N THR A 276 -8.47 0.92 -7.74
CA THR A 276 -8.30 -0.51 -8.09
C THR A 276 -7.39 -0.76 -9.30
N LEU A 277 -7.23 0.24 -10.19
CA LEU A 277 -6.30 0.13 -11.34
C LEU A 277 -4.85 -0.05 -10.91
N CYS A 278 -4.51 0.42 -9.70
CA CYS A 278 -3.21 0.28 -9.06
C CYS A 278 -2.99 -1.11 -8.42
N HIS A 279 -4.02 -1.74 -7.87
CA HIS A 279 -3.88 -3.03 -7.15
C HIS A 279 -4.15 -4.27 -8.03
N GLN A 280 -4.65 -4.11 -9.25
CA GLN A 280 -4.77 -5.21 -10.22
C GLN A 280 -3.62 -5.29 -11.23
N ARG A 281 -2.76 -4.27 -11.34
CA ARG A 281 -1.67 -4.24 -12.33
C ARG A 281 -0.33 -4.79 -11.85
N VAL A 282 -0.18 -5.05 -10.55
CA VAL A 282 0.95 -5.83 -9.99
C VAL A 282 1.07 -7.22 -10.66
N GLY A 283 0.00 -7.70 -11.32
CA GLY A 283 0.00 -8.91 -12.13
C GLY A 283 -0.16 -8.70 -13.63
N LEU A 284 0.28 -7.59 -14.26
CA LEU A 284 0.05 -7.39 -15.71
C LEU A 284 1.22 -6.93 -16.60
N ARG A 285 2.44 -6.67 -16.13
CA ARG A 285 3.54 -6.28 -17.05
C ARG A 285 4.86 -6.98 -16.72
N GLU A 286 5.40 -7.59 -17.76
CA GLU A 286 6.81 -7.98 -17.93
C GLU A 286 7.73 -6.75 -17.82
#